data_AF-A0A0N8KMR4-F1
#
_entry.id   AF-A0A0N8KMR4-F1
#
_cell.length_a   1.000
_cell.length_b   1.000
_cell.length_c   1.000
_cell.angle_alpha   90.00
_cell.angle_beta   90.00
_cell.angle_gamma   90.00
#
_symmetry.space_group_name_H-M   'P 1'
#
loop_
_entity.id
_entity.type
_entity.pdbx_description
1 polymer ?
#
loop_
_entity_poly.entity_id
_entity_poly.type
_entity_poly.pdbx_seq_one_letter_code
_entity_poly.pdbx_strand_id
1 'polypeptide(L)'
;MFTSIETDQTVVGLELNTLGDGLFHLLNYLLTLIGIGLLWRVNLRENVSHSTSVFIGSLLMGAGLFDFFEGLIDHQVLGIHHVKPGPNELAWDIGFLALGLGLFVGGWIVVQTDKDH
;
A
#
# COMPACT_ATOMS: atom_id res chain seq x y z
N MET A 1 -6.37 13.34 -3.28
CA MET A 1 -5.07 13.01 -3.90
C MET A 1 -4.19 14.21 -4.22
N PHE A 2 -4.69 15.34 -4.74
CA PHE A 2 -3.91 16.44 -5.32
C PHE A 2 -3.93 17.75 -4.51
N THR A 3 -4.52 17.76 -3.32
CA THR A 3 -4.68 18.97 -2.49
C THR A 3 -3.36 19.68 -2.15
N SER A 4 -2.23 18.99 -2.23
CA SER A 4 -0.89 19.57 -2.04
C SER A 4 -0.48 20.53 -3.16
N ILE A 5 -1.03 20.36 -4.37
CA ILE A 5 -0.67 21.17 -5.54
C ILE A 5 -1.84 22.01 -6.08
N GLU A 6 -3.09 21.62 -5.81
CA GLU A 6 -4.29 22.32 -6.26
C GLU A 6 -5.33 22.43 -5.14
N THR A 7 -5.89 23.62 -4.95
CA THR A 7 -6.84 23.87 -3.85
C THR A 7 -8.17 23.15 -4.04
N ASP A 8 -8.68 22.53 -2.99
CA ASP A 8 -9.99 21.88 -2.94
C ASP A 8 -11.15 22.85 -2.66
N GLN A 9 -10.88 24.16 -2.56
CA GLN A 9 -11.90 25.19 -2.33
C GLN A 9 -12.62 25.62 -3.62
N THR A 10 -12.29 25.00 -4.76
CA THR A 10 -12.91 25.26 -6.05
C THR A 10 -13.55 23.98 -6.61
N VAL A 11 -14.58 24.14 -7.46
CA VAL A 11 -15.22 23.00 -8.12
C VAL A 11 -14.21 22.19 -8.95
N VAL A 12 -13.35 22.88 -9.70
CA VAL A 12 -12.32 22.25 -10.54
C VAL A 12 -11.32 21.44 -9.70
N GLY A 13 -10.86 21.98 -8.57
CA GLY A 13 -9.94 21.27 -7.68
C GLY A 13 -10.58 20.05 -6.99
N LEU A 14 -11.86 20.13 -6.65
CA LEU A 14 -12.62 18.98 -6.13
C LEU A 14 -12.81 17.89 -7.19
N GLU A 15 -13.13 18.27 -8.42
CA GLU A 15 -13.26 17.33 -9.55
C GLU A 15 -11.93 16.61 -9.82
N LEU A 16 -10.82 17.35 -9.83
CA LEU A 16 -9.48 16.78 -10.02
C LEU A 16 -9.10 15.80 -8.90
N ASN A 17 -9.35 16.18 -7.64
CA ASN A 17 -9.13 15.29 -6.49
C ASN A 17 -9.97 14.03 -6.58
N THR A 18 -11.26 14.16 -6.88
CA THR A 18 -12.19 13.03 -6.98
C THR A 18 -11.80 12.08 -8.11
N LEU A 19 -11.34 12.62 -9.26
CA LEU A 19 -10.84 11.81 -10.37
C LEU A 19 -9.57 11.04 -9.98
N GLY A 20 -8.61 11.72 -9.35
CA GLY A 20 -7.38 11.09 -8.85
C GLY A 20 -7.67 9.97 -7.86
N ASP A 21 -8.48 10.27 -6.85
CA ASP A 21 -8.92 9.29 -5.85
C ASP A 21 -9.61 8.11 -6.54
N GLY A 22 -10.51 8.36 -7.49
CA GLY A 22 -11.21 7.31 -8.24
C GLY A 22 -10.27 6.39 -9.03
N LEU A 23 -9.28 6.94 -9.71
CA LEU A 23 -8.28 6.16 -10.46
C LEU A 23 -7.37 5.35 -9.53
N PHE A 24 -6.94 5.94 -8.42
CA PHE A 24 -6.16 5.26 -7.39
C PHE A 24 -6.93 4.08 -6.80
N HIS A 25 -8.21 4.29 -6.44
CA HIS A 25 -9.08 3.22 -5.93
C HIS A 25 -9.33 2.13 -6.97
N LEU A 26 -9.53 2.49 -8.24
CA LEU A 26 -9.69 1.52 -9.32
C LEU A 26 -8.45 0.62 -9.43
N LEU A 27 -7.25 1.21 -9.44
CA LEU A 27 -6.00 0.45 -9.45
C LEU A 27 -5.90 -0.47 -8.22
N ASN A 28 -6.21 0.06 -7.03
CA ASN A 28 -6.15 -0.72 -5.80
C ASN A 28 -7.14 -1.90 -5.80
N TYR A 29 -8.36 -1.70 -6.30
CA TYR A 29 -9.33 -2.78 -6.47
C TYR A 29 -8.88 -3.82 -7.49
N LEU A 30 -8.27 -3.42 -8.61
CA LEU A 30 -7.71 -4.37 -9.57
C LEU A 30 -6.60 -5.21 -8.95
N LEU A 31 -5.66 -4.58 -8.23
CA LEU A 31 -4.60 -5.30 -7.52
C LEU A 31 -5.17 -6.24 -6.44
N THR A 32 -6.19 -5.80 -5.72
CA THR A 32 -6.89 -6.62 -4.72
C THR A 32 -7.55 -7.84 -5.37
N LEU A 33 -8.27 -7.66 -6.47
CA LEU A 33 -8.91 -8.77 -7.21
C LEU A 33 -7.87 -9.74 -7.78
N ILE A 34 -6.74 -9.24 -8.28
CA ILE A 34 -5.61 -10.07 -8.72
C ILE A 34 -5.07 -10.88 -7.54
N GLY A 35 -4.83 -10.24 -6.39
CA GLY A 35 -4.37 -10.91 -5.17
C GLY A 35 -5.30 -12.02 -4.70
N ILE A 36 -6.61 -11.74 -4.64
CA ILE A 36 -7.65 -12.73 -4.32
C ILE A 36 -7.65 -13.87 -5.34
N GLY A 37 -7.55 -13.56 -6.64
CA GLY A 37 -7.49 -14.57 -7.70
C GLY A 37 -6.26 -15.47 -7.60
N LEU A 38 -5.10 -14.91 -7.25
CA LEU A 38 -3.88 -15.68 -7.01
C LEU A 38 -3.99 -16.56 -5.75
N LEU A 39 -4.51 -16.02 -4.65
CA LEU A 39 -4.80 -16.78 -3.42
C LEU A 39 -5.77 -17.93 -3.71
N TRP A 40 -6.85 -17.68 -4.44
CA TRP A 40 -7.82 -18.69 -4.85
C TRP A 40 -7.17 -19.81 -5.67
N ARG A 41 -6.32 -19.46 -6.64
CA ARG A 41 -5.59 -20.45 -7.46
C ARG A 41 -4.66 -21.33 -6.64
N VAL A 42 -4.03 -20.78 -5.60
CA VAL A 42 -3.20 -21.56 -4.68
C VAL A 42 -4.05 -22.55 -3.89
N ASN A 43 -5.23 -22.13 -3.44
CA ASN A 43 -6.18 -22.97 -2.69
C ASN A 43 -6.75 -24.15 -3.52
N LEU A 44 -6.71 -24.07 -4.84
CA LEU A 44 -7.15 -25.16 -5.74
C LEU A 44 -6.09 -26.25 -5.97
N ARG A 45 -4.87 -26.11 -5.43
CA ARG A 45 -3.80 -27.09 -5.62
C ARG A 45 -3.86 -28.17 -4.54
N GLU A 46 -3.75 -29.45 -4.92
CA GLU A 46 -3.95 -30.59 -4.01
C GLU A 46 -2.87 -30.80 -2.93
N ASN A 47 -1.81 -29.99 -2.85
CA ASN A 47 -0.69 -30.19 -1.91
C ASN A 47 -0.13 -28.88 -1.36
N VAL A 48 -1.00 -27.91 -1.02
CA VAL A 48 -0.57 -26.66 -0.39
C VAL A 48 -0.83 -26.71 1.11
N SER A 49 0.21 -26.41 1.89
CA SER A 49 0.08 -26.12 3.32
C SER A 49 -0.70 -24.81 3.52
N HIS A 50 -1.81 -24.85 4.25
CA HIS A 50 -2.59 -23.66 4.63
C HIS A 50 -1.97 -22.96 5.86
N SER A 51 -0.70 -22.58 5.75
CA SER A 51 0.00 -21.88 6.82
C SER A 51 -0.61 -20.50 7.06
N THR A 52 -1.06 -20.27 8.30
CA THR A 52 -1.50 -18.95 8.75
C THR A 52 -0.34 -17.96 8.78
N SER A 53 0.87 -18.41 9.14
CA SER A 53 2.07 -17.56 9.14
C SER A 53 2.43 -17.09 7.74
N VAL A 54 2.40 -17.98 6.74
CA VAL A 54 2.64 -17.59 5.34
C VAL A 54 1.58 -16.60 4.86
N PHE A 55 0.31 -16.82 5.19
CA PHE A 55 -0.78 -15.92 4.81
C PHE A 55 -0.62 -14.53 5.43
N ILE A 56 -0.49 -14.44 6.75
CA ILE A 56 -0.35 -13.16 7.47
C ILE A 56 0.95 -12.46 7.07
N GLY A 57 2.06 -13.20 6.96
CA GLY A 57 3.33 -12.63 6.51
C GLY A 57 3.25 -12.06 5.10
N SER A 58 2.58 -12.75 4.17
CA SER A 58 2.36 -12.25 2.81
C SER A 58 1.46 -11.02 2.76
N LEU A 59 0.42 -10.95 3.62
CA LEU A 59 -0.42 -9.76 3.73
C LEU A 59 0.37 -8.55 4.23
N LEU A 60 1.19 -8.72 5.28
CA LEU A 60 2.06 -7.67 5.81
C LEU A 60 3.08 -7.19 4.78
N MET A 61 3.67 -8.13 4.02
CA MET A 61 4.57 -7.81 2.93
C MET A 61 3.87 -7.01 1.81
N GLY A 62 2.66 -7.41 1.43
CA GLY A 62 1.86 -6.69 0.44
C GLY A 62 1.52 -5.26 0.89
N ALA A 63 1.04 -5.11 2.13
CA ALA A 63 0.74 -3.81 2.71
C ALA A 63 1.99 -2.92 2.79
N GLY A 64 3.11 -3.48 3.27
CA GLY A 64 4.36 -2.74 3.39
C GLY A 64 4.94 -2.27 2.05
N LEU A 65 4.85 -3.12 1.01
CA LEU A 65 5.24 -2.72 -0.35
C LEU A 65 4.35 -1.61 -0.89
N PHE A 66 3.03 -1.72 -0.70
CA PHE A 66 2.08 -0.72 -1.13
C PHE A 66 2.39 0.64 -0.48
N ASP A 67 2.46 0.70 0.85
CA ASP A 67 2.75 1.94 1.59
C ASP A 67 4.10 2.54 1.19
N PHE A 68 5.13 1.70 1.03
CA PHE A 68 6.45 2.19 0.64
C PHE A 68 6.45 2.80 -0.78
N PHE A 69 5.82 2.14 -1.75
CA PHE A 69 5.80 2.64 -3.13
C PHE A 69 4.85 3.82 -3.31
N GLU A 70 3.70 3.82 -2.64
CA GLU A 70 2.78 4.96 -2.61
C GLU A 70 3.48 6.18 -2.02
N GLY A 71 4.08 6.06 -0.82
CA GLY A 71 4.79 7.17 -0.20
C GLY A 71 6.00 7.63 -1.02
N LEU A 72 6.71 6.71 -1.68
CA LEU A 72 7.86 7.08 -2.51
C LEU A 72 7.42 7.84 -3.76
N ILE A 73 6.39 7.36 -4.44
CA ILE A 73 5.95 7.94 -5.70
C ILE A 73 5.12 9.19 -5.44
N ASP A 74 4.06 9.09 -4.65
CA ASP A 74 3.05 10.14 -4.51
C ASP A 74 3.52 11.27 -3.58
N HIS A 75 4.32 10.95 -2.55
CA HIS A 75 4.84 11.96 -1.62
C HIS A 75 6.19 12.54 -2.04
N GLN A 76 7.15 11.69 -2.45
CA GLN A 76 8.52 12.17 -2.73
C GLN A 76 8.76 12.53 -4.19
N VAL A 77 8.29 11.72 -5.13
CA VAL A 77 8.55 11.94 -6.57
C VAL A 77 7.56 12.93 -7.17
N LEU A 78 6.27 12.74 -6.92
CA LEU A 78 5.19 13.54 -7.48
C LEU A 78 4.80 14.71 -6.58
N GLY A 79 4.93 14.57 -5.26
CA GLY A 79 4.58 15.61 -4.28
C GLY A 79 3.09 15.99 -4.32
N ILE A 80 2.24 15.06 -4.74
CA ILE A 80 0.80 15.30 -4.91
C ILE A 80 0.03 14.99 -3.65
N HIS A 81 0.51 14.02 -2.87
CA HIS A 81 -0.08 13.54 -1.63
C HIS A 81 0.97 13.61 -0.53
N HIS A 82 0.63 14.14 0.64
CA HIS A 82 1.53 14.11 1.80
C HIS A 82 0.73 13.60 2.99
N VAL A 83 1.39 12.85 3.87
CA VAL A 83 0.76 12.28 5.06
C VAL A 83 0.15 13.37 5.93
N LYS A 84 0.90 14.46 6.13
CA LYS A 84 0.45 15.62 6.87
C LYS A 84 1.10 16.89 6.30
N PRO A 85 0.36 17.65 5.49
CA PRO A 85 0.86 18.91 4.96
C PRO A 85 1.28 19.91 6.04
N GLY A 86 2.34 20.68 5.76
CA GLY A 86 2.80 21.78 6.62
C GLY A 86 3.98 21.42 7.54
N PRO A 87 4.00 21.85 8.82
CA PRO A 87 5.19 21.68 9.65
C PRO A 87 5.60 20.21 9.81
N ASN A 88 6.88 19.94 9.54
CA ASN A 88 7.53 18.62 9.58
C ASN A 88 6.98 17.60 8.56
N GLU A 89 6.39 18.05 7.44
CA GLU A 89 5.86 17.20 6.37
C GLU A 89 6.81 16.08 5.94
N LEU A 90 8.08 16.43 5.62
CA LEU A 90 9.09 15.43 5.26
C LEU A 90 9.29 14.36 6.34
N ALA A 91 9.22 14.74 7.63
CA ALA A 91 9.38 13.76 8.70
C ALA A 91 8.20 12.77 8.76
N TRP A 92 6.98 13.24 8.46
CA TRP A 92 5.81 12.37 8.36
C TRP A 92 5.91 11.42 7.17
N ASP A 93 6.34 11.92 6.01
CA ASP A 93 6.47 11.08 4.81
C ASP A 93 7.60 10.04 4.96
N ILE A 94 8.73 10.42 5.56
CA ILE A 94 9.81 9.47 5.90
C ILE A 94 9.33 8.44 6.92
N GLY A 95 8.55 8.86 7.93
CA GLY A 95 7.95 7.94 8.90
C GLY A 95 7.03 6.92 8.24
N PHE A 96 6.26 7.34 7.23
CA PHE A 96 5.38 6.47 6.45
C PHE A 96 6.18 5.46 5.60
N LEU A 97 7.23 5.92 4.89
CA LEU A 97 8.15 5.01 4.20
C LEU A 97 8.79 3.98 5.14
N ALA A 98 9.24 4.42 6.30
CA ALA A 98 9.83 3.55 7.30
C ALA A 98 8.82 2.52 7.85
N LEU A 99 7.56 2.92 8.04
CA LEU A 99 6.49 2.01 8.42
C LEU A 99 6.23 0.96 7.34
N GLY A 100 6.13 1.36 6.07
CA GLY A 100 5.96 0.42 4.94
C GLY A 100 7.09 -0.61 4.87
N LEU A 101 8.35 -0.16 4.98
CA LEU A 101 9.50 -1.06 5.04
C LEU A 101 9.45 -1.97 6.27
N GLY A 102 9.04 -1.44 7.43
CA GLY A 102 8.87 -2.19 8.66
C GLY A 102 7.81 -3.30 8.55
N LEU A 103 6.67 -3.01 7.93
CA LEU A 103 5.63 -3.99 7.63
C LEU A 103 6.14 -5.08 6.69
N PHE A 104 6.90 -4.71 5.66
CA PHE A 104 7.50 -5.67 4.74
C PHE A 104 8.48 -6.62 5.45
N VAL A 105 9.41 -6.07 6.22
CA VAL A 105 10.40 -6.87 6.97
C VAL A 105 9.72 -7.72 8.03
N GLY A 106 8.74 -7.18 8.76
CA GLY A 106 7.96 -7.92 9.73
C GLY A 106 7.20 -9.09 9.09
N GLY A 107 6.54 -8.86 7.96
CA GLY A 107 5.87 -9.91 7.20
C GLY A 107 6.83 -10.99 6.72
N TRP A 108 8.01 -10.60 6.21
CA TRP A 108 9.06 -11.54 5.84
C TRP A 108 9.50 -12.42 7.02
N ILE A 109 9.73 -11.83 8.19
CA ILE A 109 10.08 -12.59 9.40
C ILE A 109 8.97 -13.59 9.76
N VAL A 110 7.70 -13.18 9.69
CA VAL A 110 6.55 -14.07 9.97
C VAL A 110 6.51 -15.24 8.99
N VAL A 111 6.74 -15.03 7.70
CA VAL A 111 6.82 -16.13 6.71
C VAL A 111 7.91 -17.14 7.09
N GLN A 112 9.04 -16.67 7.60
CA GLN A 112 10.17 -17.53 7.94
C GLN A 112 9.88 -18.43 9.14
N THR A 113 9.01 -18.02 10.08
CA THR A 113 8.63 -18.86 11.24
C THR A 113 7.90 -20.15 10.86
N ASP A 114 7.30 -20.20 9.66
CA ASP A 114 6.64 -21.41 9.16
C ASP A 114 7.64 -22.50 8.75
N LYS A 115 8.86 -22.12 8.36
CA LYS A 115 9.88 -23.07 7.90
C LYS A 115 10.55 -23.85 9.03
N ASP A 116 10.34 -23.41 10.27
CA ASP A 116 10.92 -24.02 11.47
C ASP A 116 10.00 -25.10 12.10
N HIS A 117 8.85 -25.39 11.48
CA HIS A 117 7.87 -26.42 11.86
C HIS A 117 7.79 -27.56 10.82
#